data_AF-A0A1H9M847-F1
#
_entry.id   AF-A0A1H9M847-F1
#
_cell.length_a   1.000
_cell.length_b   1.000
_cell.length_c   1.000
_cell.angle_alpha   90.00
_cell.angle_beta   90.00
_cell.angle_gamma   90.00
#
_symmetry.space_group_name_H-M   'P 1'
#
loop_
_entity.id
_entity.type
_entity.pdbx_description
1 polymer ?
#
loop_
_entity_poly.entity_id
_entity_poly.type
_entity_poly.pdbx_seq_one_letter_code
_entity_poly.pdbx_strand_id
1 'polypeptide(L)'
;MGRNLGCAVQVKIVAAGLVLVAGAGAGIARDTLLHQGAEAAAEASAHEFAVGRVLPYPDQFLRVAHSSVAQAGGETVVCGLMDASTRAVFAAAHGAGDCPGAVRVLRARIAAGTHSIYVEFSYRDRRSAIVTGGPDATVDGCAIDWRPGLLDRAPIPPGGPGPRLGWFQLRQVGGGGYLAVGYRPCPLEPGAGPATAPPGGTSPTAASSSTSTRAPVPRLLPGYAPGYGGTLAARLARDDGSSACDLFSADAARAFAQAHGAADCAAAATALAGRITDARRYRSPTSAATTQGPRGPVVDACRLRWPALGGPVSAPGPQIGLLELETPPGATGYWVAGYRRC
;
A
#
# COMPACT_ATOMS: atom_id res chain seq x y z
N MET A 1 23.03 42.98 56.73
CA MET A 1 24.30 42.99 57.49
C MET A 1 25.00 41.65 57.24
N GLY A 2 26.28 41.66 56.89
CA GLY A 2 27.07 40.44 56.68
C GLY A 2 27.85 40.47 55.37
N ARG A 3 29.04 41.05 55.40
CA ARG A 3 30.00 41.23 54.29
C ARG A 3 30.95 40.04 54.14
N ASN A 4 31.35 39.81 52.89
CA ASN A 4 32.69 39.49 52.33
C ASN A 4 33.58 38.39 52.91
N LEU A 5 34.13 37.59 51.97
CA LEU A 5 35.54 37.23 51.69
C LEU A 5 35.49 35.86 50.98
N GLY A 6 35.94 35.65 49.74
CA GLY A 6 37.14 36.11 49.09
C GLY A 6 37.97 34.86 48.76
N CYS A 7 37.95 34.39 47.50
CA CYS A 7 38.94 33.43 47.02
C CYS A 7 39.20 33.67 45.53
N ALA A 8 40.22 34.47 45.28
CA ALA A 8 40.81 34.65 43.95
C ALA A 8 41.66 33.42 43.63
N VAL A 9 41.21 32.62 42.66
CA VAL A 9 42.05 31.55 42.09
C VAL A 9 42.76 32.12 40.86
N GLN A 10 44.08 32.18 40.97
CA GLN A 10 45.03 32.55 39.91
C GLN A 10 44.81 31.71 38.66
N VAL A 11 44.44 32.36 37.56
CA VAL A 11 44.53 31.83 36.20
C VAL A 11 45.98 31.97 35.75
N LYS A 12 46.77 30.90 35.87
CA LYS A 12 48.06 30.83 35.16
C LYS A 12 47.81 30.40 33.72
N ILE A 13 48.03 31.37 32.84
CA ILE A 13 48.11 31.26 31.39
C ILE A 13 49.15 30.19 31.04
N VAL A 14 48.69 29.06 30.48
CA VAL A 14 49.52 28.19 29.63
C VAL A 14 49.14 28.53 28.20
N ALA A 15 49.83 29.54 27.66
CA ALA A 15 49.80 29.90 26.26
C ALA A 15 51.04 29.28 25.59
N ALA A 16 50.87 28.12 24.96
CA ALA A 16 51.75 27.61 23.91
C ALA A 16 51.09 26.37 23.28
N GLY A 17 50.61 26.50 22.05
CA GLY A 17 50.10 25.37 21.26
C GLY A 17 48.66 25.50 20.77
N LEU A 18 48.27 26.66 20.24
CA LEU A 18 46.99 26.83 19.54
C LEU A 18 47.21 27.36 18.12
N VAL A 19 47.96 26.61 17.32
CA VAL A 19 48.09 26.84 15.88
C VAL A 19 48.04 25.45 15.23
N LEU A 20 47.11 25.27 14.28
CA LEU A 20 46.84 24.10 13.42
C LEU A 20 45.80 23.04 13.86
N VAL A 21 44.55 23.45 14.17
CA VAL A 21 43.37 22.57 13.93
C VAL A 21 42.15 23.38 13.46
N ALA A 22 42.30 24.24 12.45
CA ALA A 22 41.17 24.99 11.87
C ALA A 22 40.70 24.44 10.51
N GLY A 23 41.42 23.48 9.91
CA GLY A 23 41.13 22.97 8.56
C GLY A 23 40.38 21.64 8.48
N ALA A 24 40.37 20.83 9.55
CA ALA A 24 39.83 19.46 9.52
C ALA A 24 38.38 19.33 10.04
N GLY A 25 37.87 20.33 10.78
CA GLY A 25 36.54 20.26 11.41
C GLY A 25 35.36 20.46 10.45
N ALA A 26 35.56 21.16 9.33
CA ALA A 26 34.48 21.44 8.37
C ALA A 26 34.07 20.20 7.56
N GLY A 27 34.97 19.23 7.37
CA GLY A 27 34.67 17.98 6.66
C GLY A 27 33.77 17.05 7.47
N ILE A 28 34.04 16.91 8.76
CA ILE A 28 33.31 15.98 9.66
C ILE A 28 31.86 16.44 9.88
N ALA A 29 31.64 17.74 10.01
CA ALA A 29 30.30 18.31 10.16
C ALA A 29 29.41 18.08 8.92
N ARG A 30 29.98 18.17 7.71
CA ARG A 30 29.23 17.96 6.46
C ARG A 30 28.87 16.50 6.25
N ASP A 31 29.78 15.57 6.58
CA ASP A 31 29.52 14.14 6.44
C ASP A 31 28.43 13.65 7.41
N THR A 32 28.42 14.18 8.63
CA THR A 32 27.40 13.86 9.64
C THR A 32 26.01 14.33 9.21
N LEU A 33 25.90 15.53 8.62
CA LEU A 33 24.63 16.04 8.10
C LEU A 33 24.11 15.22 6.91
N LEU A 34 25.01 14.74 6.04
CA LEU A 34 24.63 13.86 4.93
C LEU A 34 24.15 12.50 5.43
N HIS A 35 24.81 11.93 6.43
CA HIS A 35 24.39 10.66 7.06
C HIS A 35 23.04 10.80 7.76
N GLN A 36 22.82 11.84 8.56
CA GLN A 36 21.54 12.07 9.24
C GLN A 36 20.38 12.27 8.26
N GLY A 37 20.61 12.97 7.15
CA GLY A 37 19.61 13.12 6.09
C GLY A 37 19.25 11.79 5.42
N ALA A 38 20.25 10.93 5.18
CA ALA A 38 20.04 9.61 4.61
C ALA A 38 19.27 8.67 5.56
N GLU A 39 19.59 8.69 6.86
CA GLU A 39 18.87 7.93 7.88
C GLU A 39 17.41 8.37 8.00
N ALA A 40 17.15 9.67 8.09
CA ALA A 40 15.78 10.19 8.16
C ALA A 40 14.96 9.83 6.91
N ALA A 41 15.57 9.90 5.71
CA ALA A 41 14.93 9.49 4.48
C ALA A 41 14.64 7.96 4.45
N ALA A 42 15.57 7.15 4.98
CA ALA A 42 15.38 5.71 5.10
C ALA A 42 14.26 5.35 6.08
N GLU A 43 14.18 6.02 7.22
CA GLU A 43 13.11 5.85 8.20
C GLU A 43 11.75 6.25 7.63
N ALA A 44 11.67 7.40 6.93
CA ALA A 44 10.45 7.84 6.28
C ALA A 44 9.97 6.83 5.22
N SER A 45 10.89 6.33 4.39
CA SER A 45 10.59 5.31 3.38
C SER A 45 10.15 3.98 4.01
N ALA A 46 10.77 3.59 5.14
CA ALA A 46 10.41 2.40 5.88
C ALA A 46 9.03 2.51 6.53
N HIS A 47 8.69 3.68 7.06
CA HIS A 47 7.38 3.96 7.60
C HIS A 47 6.30 3.92 6.52
N GLU A 48 6.53 4.62 5.39
CA GLU A 48 5.58 4.65 4.29
C GLU A 48 5.30 3.24 3.75
N PHE A 49 6.34 2.42 3.63
CA PHE A 49 6.16 1.03 3.23
C PHE A 49 5.44 0.17 4.28
N ALA A 50 5.79 0.33 5.56
CA ALA A 50 5.12 -0.39 6.64
C ALA A 50 3.62 -0.09 6.64
N VAL A 51 3.24 1.17 6.45
CA VAL A 51 1.85 1.60 6.24
C VAL A 51 1.27 0.94 4.99
N GLY A 52 1.97 1.03 3.85
CA GLY A 52 1.58 0.41 2.59
C GLY A 52 1.26 -1.08 2.73
N ARG A 53 1.99 -1.85 3.52
CA ARG A 53 1.74 -3.29 3.72
C ARG A 53 0.47 -3.63 4.47
N VAL A 54 0.00 -2.73 5.33
CA VAL A 54 -1.22 -2.95 6.13
C VAL A 54 -2.45 -2.48 5.36
N LEU A 55 -2.28 -1.55 4.43
CA LEU A 55 -3.37 -1.06 3.58
C LEU A 55 -3.85 -2.14 2.60
N PRO A 56 -5.17 -2.18 2.30
CA PRO A 56 -5.74 -3.13 1.37
C PRO A 56 -5.39 -2.80 -0.09
N TYR A 57 -5.42 -3.81 -0.95
CA TYR A 57 -5.43 -3.61 -2.40
C TYR A 57 -6.78 -3.05 -2.89
N PRO A 58 -6.88 -2.50 -4.11
CA PRO A 58 -8.10 -1.85 -4.58
C PRO A 58 -9.32 -2.78 -4.59
N ASP A 59 -9.13 -4.05 -4.95
CA ASP A 59 -10.20 -5.05 -4.95
C ASP A 59 -10.64 -5.52 -3.56
N GLN A 60 -9.80 -5.28 -2.55
CA GLN A 60 -10.06 -5.58 -1.15
C GLN A 60 -10.58 -4.36 -0.37
N PHE A 61 -10.31 -3.15 -0.86
CA PHE A 61 -10.57 -1.88 -0.17
C PHE A 61 -12.02 -1.81 0.34
N LEU A 62 -13.00 -1.96 -0.54
CA LEU A 62 -14.41 -1.92 -0.13
C LEU A 62 -14.80 -3.07 0.80
N ARG A 63 -14.22 -4.26 0.65
CA ARG A 63 -14.53 -5.38 1.55
C ARG A 63 -14.06 -5.09 2.97
N VAL A 64 -12.84 -4.57 3.12
CA VAL A 64 -12.30 -4.15 4.42
C VAL A 64 -13.14 -3.00 5.00
N ALA A 65 -13.48 -2.00 4.17
CA ALA A 65 -14.31 -0.88 4.59
C ALA A 65 -15.71 -1.32 5.05
N HIS A 66 -16.45 -2.10 4.25
CA HIS A 66 -17.78 -2.62 4.61
C HIS A 66 -17.75 -3.48 5.88
N SER A 67 -16.78 -4.40 5.97
CA SER A 67 -16.60 -5.24 7.16
C SER A 67 -16.34 -4.41 8.42
N SER A 68 -15.52 -3.37 8.29
CA SER A 68 -15.21 -2.49 9.41
C SER A 68 -16.41 -1.61 9.80
N VAL A 69 -17.17 -1.06 8.84
CA VAL A 69 -18.40 -0.30 9.15
C VAL A 69 -19.42 -1.17 9.91
N ALA A 70 -19.53 -2.46 9.57
CA ALA A 70 -20.44 -3.38 10.24
C ALA A 70 -20.02 -3.73 11.68
N GLN A 71 -18.74 -3.56 12.03
CA GLN A 71 -18.21 -3.93 13.35
C GLN A 71 -18.35 -2.79 14.38
N ALA A 72 -18.53 -3.16 15.64
CA ALA A 72 -18.32 -2.23 16.75
C ALA A 72 -16.82 -1.87 16.84
N GLY A 73 -16.48 -0.58 16.88
CA GLY A 73 -15.09 -0.12 16.93
C GLY A 73 -14.37 -0.05 15.57
N GLY A 74 -15.04 -0.38 14.46
CA GLY A 74 -14.43 -0.32 13.13
C GLY A 74 -14.21 1.11 12.58
N GLU A 75 -14.61 2.14 13.32
CA GLU A 75 -14.37 3.55 13.01
C GLU A 75 -12.88 3.83 12.74
N THR A 76 -11.98 3.31 13.60
CA THR A 76 -10.53 3.52 13.47
C THR A 76 -9.98 2.90 12.19
N VAL A 77 -10.47 1.70 11.82
CA VAL A 77 -10.02 1.02 10.60
C VAL A 77 -10.47 1.79 9.37
N VAL A 78 -11.77 2.10 9.25
CA VAL A 78 -12.31 2.83 8.08
C VAL A 78 -11.64 4.19 7.92
N CYS A 79 -11.49 4.95 9.01
CA CYS A 79 -10.85 6.26 8.96
C CYS A 79 -9.34 6.16 8.70
N GLY A 80 -8.68 5.07 9.12
CA GLY A 80 -7.28 4.80 8.80
C GLY A 80 -7.03 4.46 7.33
N LEU A 81 -8.07 4.08 6.58
CA LEU A 81 -7.99 3.84 5.13
C LEU A 81 -8.05 5.12 4.30
N MET A 82 -8.16 6.29 4.93
CA MET A 82 -8.37 7.57 4.26
C MET A 82 -7.33 8.59 4.71
N ASP A 83 -6.88 9.45 3.81
CA ASP A 83 -6.08 10.61 4.19
C ASP A 83 -6.91 11.65 4.97
N ALA A 84 -6.24 12.66 5.54
CA ALA A 84 -6.89 13.67 6.38
C ALA A 84 -7.99 14.45 5.63
N SER A 85 -7.74 14.85 4.38
CA SER A 85 -8.70 15.57 3.54
C SER A 85 -9.93 14.71 3.21
N THR A 86 -9.70 13.46 2.84
CA THR A 86 -10.75 12.51 2.46
C THR A 86 -11.66 12.19 3.63
N ARG A 87 -11.11 12.06 4.85
CA ARG A 87 -11.90 11.90 6.08
C ARG A 87 -12.87 13.05 6.30
N ALA A 88 -12.45 14.29 6.06
CA ALA A 88 -13.30 15.47 6.22
C ALA A 88 -14.44 15.48 5.19
N VAL A 89 -14.14 15.19 3.92
CA VAL A 89 -15.15 15.08 2.85
C VAL A 89 -16.14 13.94 3.13
N PHE A 90 -15.64 12.78 3.56
CA PHE A 90 -16.45 11.63 3.94
C PHE A 90 -17.39 11.96 5.12
N ALA A 91 -16.87 12.63 6.15
CA ALA A 91 -17.66 13.06 7.29
C ALA A 91 -18.81 14.00 6.86
N ALA A 92 -18.49 15.04 6.09
CA ALA A 92 -19.45 16.01 5.60
C ALA A 92 -20.53 15.38 4.71
N ALA A 93 -20.15 14.47 3.81
CA ALA A 93 -21.07 13.78 2.90
C ALA A 93 -22.11 12.90 3.64
N HIS A 94 -21.81 12.50 4.87
CA HIS A 94 -22.71 11.71 5.71
C HIS A 94 -23.32 12.52 6.87
N GLY A 95 -23.17 13.84 6.87
CA GLY A 95 -23.75 14.73 7.88
C GLY A 95 -23.15 14.54 9.28
N ALA A 96 -21.88 14.16 9.36
CA ALA A 96 -21.16 13.99 10.62
C ALA A 96 -20.07 15.05 10.79
N GLY A 97 -19.73 15.37 12.05
CA GLY A 97 -18.65 16.31 12.37
C GLY A 97 -17.24 15.73 12.14
N ASP A 98 -17.10 14.40 12.15
CA ASP A 98 -15.84 13.71 11.94
C ASP A 98 -16.05 12.34 11.25
N CYS A 99 -14.95 11.73 10.81
CA CYS A 99 -15.00 10.43 10.13
C CYS A 99 -15.56 9.32 11.04
N PRO A 100 -15.14 9.18 12.32
CA PRO A 100 -15.76 8.20 13.22
C PRO A 100 -17.28 8.37 13.37
N GLY A 101 -17.77 9.60 13.43
CA GLY A 101 -19.19 9.93 13.45
C GLY A 101 -19.91 9.46 12.19
N ALA A 102 -19.33 9.69 11.01
CA ALA A 102 -19.91 9.20 9.75
C ALA A 102 -19.99 7.67 9.70
N VAL A 103 -18.96 6.97 10.19
CA VAL A 103 -18.98 5.50 10.27
C VAL A 103 -20.10 5.02 11.21
N ARG A 104 -20.32 5.69 12.36
CA ARG A 104 -21.46 5.38 13.24
C ARG A 104 -22.81 5.61 12.57
N VAL A 105 -22.96 6.71 11.83
CA VAL A 105 -24.19 7.01 11.06
C VAL A 105 -24.45 5.92 10.02
N LEU A 106 -23.42 5.47 9.30
CA LEU A 106 -23.54 4.38 8.32
C LEU A 106 -23.89 3.06 8.98
N ARG A 107 -23.22 2.69 10.08
CA ARG A 107 -23.49 1.46 10.83
C ARG A 107 -24.94 1.41 11.33
N ALA A 108 -25.47 2.52 11.83
CA ALA A 108 -26.85 2.61 12.30
C ALA A 108 -27.90 2.39 11.20
N ARG A 109 -27.51 2.49 9.91
CA ARG A 109 -28.37 2.22 8.75
C ARG A 109 -28.26 0.78 8.24
N ILE A 110 -27.40 -0.05 8.82
CA ILE A 110 -27.35 -1.48 8.51
C ILE A 110 -28.53 -2.16 9.20
N ALA A 111 -29.32 -2.92 8.44
CA ALA A 111 -30.50 -3.58 8.97
C ALA A 111 -30.10 -4.62 10.05
N ALA A 112 -30.93 -4.73 11.09
CA ALA A 112 -30.69 -5.71 12.14
C ALA A 112 -30.67 -7.14 11.55
N GLY A 113 -29.67 -7.94 11.94
CA GLY A 113 -29.52 -9.32 11.45
C GLY A 113 -28.94 -9.48 10.04
N THR A 114 -28.59 -8.40 9.33
CA THR A 114 -28.04 -8.49 7.95
C THR A 114 -26.53 -8.25 7.86
N HIS A 115 -25.81 -8.32 8.99
CA HIS A 115 -24.36 -8.03 9.04
C HIS A 115 -23.55 -8.93 8.10
N SER A 116 -23.87 -10.22 8.01
CA SER A 116 -23.22 -11.16 7.07
C SER A 116 -23.47 -10.75 5.61
N ILE A 117 -24.72 -10.42 5.28
CA ILE A 117 -25.13 -10.00 3.93
C ILE A 117 -24.46 -8.66 3.54
N TYR A 118 -24.32 -7.73 4.49
CA TYR A 118 -23.74 -6.41 4.22
C TYR A 118 -22.29 -6.48 3.73
N VAL A 119 -21.52 -7.45 4.22
CA VAL A 119 -20.11 -7.66 3.83
C VAL A 119 -19.97 -8.58 2.62
N GLU A 120 -21.01 -9.36 2.30
CA GLU A 120 -21.10 -10.24 1.14
C GLU A 120 -21.74 -9.54 -0.06
N PHE A 121 -20.94 -8.71 -0.73
CA PHE A 121 -21.33 -8.08 -1.99
C PHE A 121 -20.50 -8.57 -3.18
N SER A 122 -21.07 -8.36 -4.35
CA SER A 122 -20.46 -8.53 -5.67
C SER A 122 -20.48 -7.22 -6.44
N TYR A 123 -19.56 -7.05 -7.39
CA TYR A 123 -19.64 -5.95 -8.35
C TYR A 123 -20.50 -6.37 -9.53
N ARG A 124 -21.40 -5.51 -10.00
CA ARG A 124 -22.20 -5.79 -11.21
C ARG A 124 -21.29 -6.02 -12.43
N ASP A 125 -20.36 -5.10 -12.62
CA ASP A 125 -19.23 -5.22 -13.53
C ASP A 125 -17.97 -4.80 -12.79
N ARG A 126 -17.13 -5.79 -12.47
CA ARG A 126 -15.89 -5.56 -11.72
C ARG A 126 -14.91 -4.67 -12.48
N ARG A 127 -14.90 -4.70 -13.82
CA ARG A 127 -13.93 -3.95 -14.63
C ARG A 127 -14.21 -2.45 -14.66
N SER A 128 -15.48 -2.07 -14.60
CA SER A 128 -15.88 -0.66 -14.46
C SER A 128 -15.87 -0.20 -13.00
N ALA A 129 -16.18 -1.08 -12.06
CA ALA A 129 -16.20 -0.72 -10.64
C ALA A 129 -14.81 -0.56 -10.01
N ILE A 130 -13.78 -1.22 -10.55
CA ILE A 130 -12.40 -1.09 -10.09
C ILE A 130 -11.51 -0.74 -11.29
N VAL A 131 -11.03 0.49 -11.33
CA VAL A 131 -10.11 0.93 -12.39
C VAL A 131 -8.76 1.22 -11.77
N THR A 132 -7.73 0.51 -12.21
CA THR A 132 -6.34 0.73 -11.77
C THR A 132 -5.54 1.42 -12.86
N GLY A 133 -4.83 2.49 -12.53
CA GLY A 133 -4.03 3.30 -13.44
C GLY A 133 -2.68 3.68 -12.82
N GLY A 134 -1.79 2.70 -12.68
CA GLY A 134 -0.47 2.91 -12.06
C GLY A 134 -0.57 3.08 -10.53
N PRO A 135 -0.07 4.19 -9.95
CA PRO A 135 -0.16 4.41 -8.52
C PRO A 135 -1.58 4.78 -8.09
N ASP A 136 -2.45 5.17 -9.02
CA ASP A 136 -3.82 5.55 -8.73
C ASP A 136 -4.78 4.40 -9.02
N ALA A 137 -5.84 4.31 -8.24
CA ALA A 137 -6.96 3.45 -8.52
C ALA A 137 -8.27 4.13 -8.15
N THR A 138 -9.37 3.66 -8.71
CA THR A 138 -10.70 4.10 -8.32
C THR A 138 -11.53 2.87 -8.00
N VAL A 139 -12.35 3.00 -6.96
CA VAL A 139 -13.23 1.92 -6.51
C VAL A 139 -14.62 2.48 -6.30
N ASP A 140 -15.58 1.95 -7.05
CA ASP A 140 -16.98 2.35 -7.04
C ASP A 140 -17.80 1.46 -6.12
N GLY A 141 -18.03 1.93 -4.89
CA GLY A 141 -18.93 1.28 -3.94
C GLY A 141 -20.41 1.47 -4.26
N CYS A 142 -20.75 2.28 -5.25
CA CYS A 142 -22.12 2.45 -5.73
C CYS A 142 -22.53 1.35 -6.72
N ALA A 143 -21.56 0.70 -7.36
CA ALA A 143 -21.75 -0.37 -8.33
C ALA A 143 -21.82 -1.79 -7.70
N ILE A 144 -22.01 -1.87 -6.38
CA ILE A 144 -22.14 -3.15 -5.67
C ILE A 144 -23.59 -3.64 -5.67
N ASP A 145 -23.73 -4.95 -5.84
CA ASP A 145 -24.98 -5.69 -5.68
C ASP A 145 -24.78 -6.72 -4.57
N TRP A 146 -25.66 -6.69 -3.56
CA TRP A 146 -25.71 -7.71 -2.51
C TRP A 146 -26.35 -8.98 -3.06
N ARG A 147 -25.77 -10.12 -2.73
CA ARG A 147 -26.31 -11.44 -3.10
C ARG A 147 -26.52 -12.22 -1.82
N PRO A 148 -27.61 -13.01 -1.71
CA PRO A 148 -27.74 -13.91 -0.57
C PRO A 148 -26.57 -14.89 -0.64
N GLY A 149 -25.87 -15.06 0.49
CA GLY A 149 -24.82 -16.05 0.59
C GLY A 149 -25.36 -17.43 0.27
N LEU A 150 -24.53 -18.34 -0.26
CA LEU A 150 -24.96 -19.70 -0.64
C LEU A 150 -25.61 -20.46 0.54
N LEU A 151 -25.26 -20.07 1.78
CA LEU A 151 -25.74 -20.67 3.02
C LEU A 151 -26.77 -19.79 3.76
N ASP A 152 -26.83 -18.49 3.47
CA ASP A 152 -27.75 -17.55 4.11
C ASP A 152 -29.06 -17.47 3.30
N ARG A 153 -30.08 -18.18 3.79
CA ARG A 153 -31.44 -18.17 3.20
C ARG A 153 -32.25 -16.93 3.55
N ALA A 154 -31.68 -16.01 4.34
CA ALA A 154 -32.37 -14.78 4.71
C ALA A 154 -32.62 -13.93 3.45
N PRO A 155 -33.87 -13.54 3.17
CA PRO A 155 -34.16 -12.67 2.04
C PRO A 155 -33.46 -11.31 2.23
N ILE A 156 -32.85 -10.80 1.16
CA ILE A 156 -32.27 -9.45 1.17
C ILE A 156 -33.42 -8.45 1.31
N PRO A 157 -33.37 -7.51 2.28
CA PRO A 157 -34.38 -6.47 2.39
C PRO A 157 -34.51 -5.64 1.10
N PRO A 158 -35.71 -5.12 0.77
CA PRO A 158 -35.85 -4.13 -0.30
C PRO A 158 -34.89 -2.95 -0.06
N GLY A 159 -34.05 -2.62 -1.04
CA GLY A 159 -33.01 -1.58 -0.91
C GLY A 159 -31.67 -2.07 -0.36
N GLY A 160 -31.54 -3.35 -0.03
CA GLY A 160 -30.30 -3.97 0.44
C GLY A 160 -30.15 -3.99 1.97
N PRO A 161 -29.09 -4.63 2.49
CA PRO A 161 -28.83 -4.79 3.92
C PRO A 161 -28.34 -3.50 4.60
N GLY A 162 -27.98 -2.45 3.85
CA GLY A 162 -27.46 -1.20 4.40
C GLY A 162 -26.96 -0.24 3.31
N PRO A 163 -26.31 0.88 3.69
CA PRO A 163 -25.87 1.89 2.74
C PRO A 163 -24.65 1.44 1.92
N ARG A 164 -24.62 1.82 0.65
CA ARG A 164 -23.42 1.76 -0.20
C ARG A 164 -22.42 2.82 0.25
N LEU A 165 -21.13 2.50 0.27
CA LEU A 165 -20.11 3.38 0.85
C LEU A 165 -19.69 4.56 -0.01
N GLY A 166 -20.08 4.63 -1.30
CA GLY A 166 -19.65 5.70 -2.21
C GLY A 166 -18.50 5.29 -3.13
N TRP A 167 -17.99 6.26 -3.86
CA TRP A 167 -16.86 6.13 -4.76
C TRP A 167 -15.59 6.67 -4.11
N PHE A 168 -14.49 5.94 -4.24
CA PHE A 168 -13.20 6.28 -3.66
C PHE A 168 -12.14 6.42 -4.75
N GLN A 169 -11.38 7.52 -4.68
CA GLN A 169 -10.10 7.64 -5.37
C GLN A 169 -9.01 7.17 -4.42
N LEU A 170 -8.22 6.23 -4.88
CA LEU A 170 -7.17 5.57 -4.13
C LEU A 170 -5.81 5.92 -4.71
N ARG A 171 -4.82 6.03 -3.83
CA ARG A 171 -3.40 6.17 -4.20
C ARG A 171 -2.57 5.12 -3.46
N GLN A 172 -1.68 4.48 -4.18
CA GLN A 172 -0.76 3.49 -3.65
C GLN A 172 0.25 4.16 -2.72
N VAL A 173 0.50 3.55 -1.57
CA VAL A 173 1.44 4.06 -0.56
C VAL A 173 2.61 3.09 -0.42
N GLY A 174 3.85 3.60 -0.54
CA GLY A 174 5.07 2.79 -0.43
C GLY A 174 5.17 1.62 -1.42
N GLY A 175 4.46 1.65 -2.55
CA GLY A 175 4.39 0.51 -3.48
C GLY A 175 3.63 -0.73 -2.95
N GLY A 176 2.90 -0.58 -1.85
CA GLY A 176 2.07 -1.61 -1.21
C GLY A 176 0.59 -1.48 -1.57
N GLY A 177 -0.24 -1.46 -0.53
CA GLY A 177 -1.67 -1.20 -0.58
C GLY A 177 -2.02 0.26 -0.85
N TYR A 178 -3.32 0.55 -0.74
CA TYR A 178 -3.90 1.79 -1.22
C TYR A 178 -4.62 2.57 -0.12
N LEU A 179 -4.39 3.87 -0.09
CA LEU A 179 -5.06 4.84 0.79
C LEU A 179 -6.06 5.65 -0.04
N ALA A 180 -7.24 5.91 0.49
CA ALA A 180 -8.19 6.80 -0.15
C ALA A 180 -7.75 8.27 -0.01
N VAL A 181 -7.62 8.93 -1.16
CA VAL A 181 -7.22 10.34 -1.32
C VAL A 181 -8.34 11.20 -1.93
N GLY A 182 -9.48 10.59 -2.23
CA GLY A 182 -10.69 11.27 -2.65
C GLY A 182 -11.94 10.43 -2.37
N TYR A 183 -13.06 11.12 -2.15
CA TYR A 183 -14.34 10.51 -1.84
C TYR A 183 -15.50 11.21 -2.52
N ARG A 184 -16.48 10.45 -3.01
CA ARG A 184 -17.77 10.95 -3.48
C ARG A 184 -18.90 10.05 -2.98
N PRO A 185 -19.98 10.59 -2.39
CA PRO A 185 -21.12 9.77 -1.99
C PRO A 185 -21.82 9.18 -3.22
N CYS A 186 -22.54 8.07 -3.00
CA CYS A 186 -23.41 7.56 -4.06
C CYS A 186 -24.51 8.58 -4.38
N PRO A 187 -24.93 8.70 -5.66
CA PRO A 187 -26.14 9.43 -5.97
C PRO A 187 -27.28 8.83 -5.15
N LEU A 188 -28.08 9.70 -4.52
CA LEU A 188 -29.26 9.28 -3.78
C LEU A 188 -30.13 8.46 -4.75
N GLU A 189 -30.44 7.22 -4.39
CA GLU A 189 -31.34 6.43 -5.22
C GLU A 189 -32.68 7.18 -5.30
N PRO A 190 -33.24 7.39 -6.50
CA PRO A 190 -34.53 8.05 -6.67
C PRO A 190 -35.60 7.27 -5.90
N GLY A 191 -35.99 7.76 -4.73
CA GLY A 191 -36.91 7.07 -3.82
C GLY A 191 -36.46 7.05 -2.35
N ALA A 192 -35.18 7.28 -2.07
CA ALA A 192 -34.73 7.61 -0.72
C ALA A 192 -35.11 9.07 -0.43
N GLY A 193 -36.35 9.26 0.04
CA GLY A 193 -36.91 10.59 0.29
C GLY A 193 -35.98 11.48 1.14
N PRO A 194 -35.81 12.76 0.77
CA PRO A 194 -34.96 13.68 1.52
C PRO A 194 -35.57 14.00 2.89
N ALA A 195 -34.74 14.01 3.93
CA ALA A 195 -34.93 15.00 4.98
C ALA A 195 -34.71 16.39 4.34
N THR A 196 -35.70 17.27 4.49
CA THR A 196 -36.01 18.49 3.74
C THR A 196 -34.84 19.45 3.43
N ALA A 197 -34.87 19.99 2.19
CA ALA A 197 -33.90 20.81 1.42
C ALA A 197 -33.79 22.32 1.81
N PRO A 198 -33.00 23.18 1.11
CA PRO A 198 -33.36 23.77 -0.21
C PRO A 198 -32.21 23.88 -1.27
N PRO A 199 -32.51 24.31 -2.54
CA PRO A 199 -31.81 23.89 -3.76
C PRO A 199 -31.09 24.99 -4.58
N GLY A 200 -30.29 24.57 -5.58
CA GLY A 200 -30.08 25.34 -6.82
C GLY A 200 -28.74 25.09 -7.55
N GLY A 201 -28.78 24.49 -8.75
CA GLY A 201 -27.67 24.59 -9.72
C GLY A 201 -27.55 23.41 -10.69
N THR A 202 -27.92 23.64 -11.96
CA THR A 202 -27.73 22.71 -13.10
C THR A 202 -26.53 23.09 -13.96
N SER A 203 -25.79 22.11 -14.49
CA SER A 203 -24.92 22.29 -15.67
C SER A 203 -24.75 20.99 -16.49
N PRO A 204 -24.46 21.11 -17.81
CA PRO A 204 -24.64 20.05 -18.80
C PRO A 204 -23.36 19.25 -19.09
N THR A 205 -23.55 18.01 -19.57
CA THR A 205 -22.48 17.06 -19.94
C THR A 205 -22.22 17.11 -21.45
N ALA A 206 -20.98 17.33 -21.86
CA ALA A 206 -20.50 17.13 -23.23
C ALA A 206 -19.44 16.01 -23.25
N ALA A 207 -19.69 14.98 -24.06
CA ALA A 207 -18.79 13.86 -24.25
C ALA A 207 -17.77 14.18 -25.36
N SER A 208 -16.49 13.97 -25.08
CA SER A 208 -15.42 14.00 -26.09
C SER A 208 -14.71 12.65 -26.12
N SER A 209 -14.79 11.99 -27.28
CA SER A 209 -14.01 10.79 -27.60
C SER A 209 -12.68 11.21 -28.19
N SER A 210 -11.57 10.85 -27.54
CA SER A 210 -10.23 11.04 -28.10
C SER A 210 -9.52 9.70 -28.25
N THR A 211 -9.03 9.45 -29.45
CA THR A 211 -8.22 8.29 -29.82
C THR A 211 -6.79 8.55 -29.34
N SER A 212 -6.38 7.87 -28.28
CA SER A 212 -5.05 8.03 -27.66
C SER A 212 -4.05 7.04 -28.28
N THR A 213 -3.11 7.56 -29.06
CA THR A 213 -1.87 6.86 -29.43
C THR A 213 -1.03 6.76 -28.15
N ARG A 214 -1.13 5.62 -27.45
CA ARG A 214 -0.56 5.44 -26.12
C ARG A 214 0.96 5.41 -26.19
N ALA A 215 1.61 6.48 -25.74
CA ALA A 215 3.03 6.45 -25.40
C ALA A 215 3.30 5.24 -24.47
N PRO A 216 4.49 4.59 -24.57
CA PRO A 216 4.84 3.50 -23.68
C PRO A 216 4.67 3.96 -22.23
N VAL A 217 3.74 3.34 -21.51
CA VAL A 217 3.43 3.68 -20.13
C VAL A 217 4.70 3.43 -19.30
N PRO A 218 5.22 4.41 -18.56
CA PRO A 218 6.37 4.21 -17.69
C PRO A 218 6.12 3.01 -16.77
N ARG A 219 7.07 2.06 -16.74
CA ARG A 219 6.97 0.91 -15.83
C ARG A 219 7.08 1.44 -14.40
N LEU A 220 6.01 1.36 -13.62
CA LEU A 220 6.07 1.61 -12.19
C LEU A 220 6.79 0.46 -11.50
N LEU A 221 7.96 0.76 -10.94
CA LEU A 221 8.77 -0.17 -10.19
C LEU A 221 8.55 0.03 -8.68
N PRO A 222 8.61 -1.04 -7.86
CA PRO A 222 8.48 -0.90 -6.41
C PRO A 222 9.57 -0.01 -5.82
N GLY A 223 9.18 1.01 -5.05
CA GLY A 223 10.09 1.96 -4.41
C GLY A 223 10.76 1.48 -3.12
N TYR A 224 10.35 0.33 -2.57
CA TYR A 224 10.83 -0.14 -1.28
C TYR A 224 11.49 -1.51 -1.37
N ALA A 225 12.81 -1.53 -1.15
CA ALA A 225 13.64 -2.71 -1.29
C ALA A 225 13.28 -3.87 -0.34
N PRO A 226 13.07 -3.69 0.99
CA PRO A 226 12.74 -4.82 1.85
C PRO A 226 11.40 -5.51 1.56
N GLY A 227 10.53 -4.86 0.80
CA GLY A 227 9.25 -5.39 0.34
C GLY A 227 9.32 -6.18 -0.96
N TYR A 228 10.45 -6.09 -1.67
CA TYR A 228 10.57 -6.55 -3.04
C TYR A 228 10.34 -8.06 -3.18
N GLY A 229 10.83 -8.84 -2.23
CA GLY A 229 10.58 -10.29 -2.18
C GLY A 229 9.09 -10.61 -2.08
N GLY A 230 8.31 -9.83 -1.33
CA GLY A 230 6.86 -9.96 -1.24
C GLY A 230 6.15 -9.55 -2.51
N THR A 231 6.57 -8.46 -3.15
CA THR A 231 6.03 -8.05 -4.46
C THR A 231 6.26 -9.10 -5.53
N LEU A 232 7.47 -9.67 -5.59
CA LEU A 232 7.80 -10.74 -6.53
C LEU A 232 7.00 -12.02 -6.23
N ALA A 233 6.89 -12.41 -4.95
CA ALA A 233 6.03 -13.53 -4.54
C ALA A 233 4.57 -13.33 -5.00
N ALA A 234 4.07 -12.10 -4.83
CA ALA A 234 2.71 -11.76 -5.20
C ALA A 234 2.46 -11.85 -6.72
N ARG A 235 3.44 -11.47 -7.55
CA ARG A 235 3.36 -11.61 -9.01
C ARG A 235 3.45 -13.06 -9.47
N LEU A 236 4.36 -13.85 -8.89
CA LEU A 236 4.51 -15.28 -9.19
C LEU A 236 3.24 -16.07 -8.87
N ALA A 237 2.48 -15.66 -7.85
CA ALA A 237 1.23 -16.30 -7.47
C ALA A 237 -0.02 -15.78 -8.24
N ARG A 238 0.15 -14.92 -9.25
CA ARG A 238 -0.92 -14.49 -10.18
C ARG A 238 -0.76 -15.19 -11.54
N ASP A 239 -1.88 -15.36 -12.23
CA ASP A 239 -2.17 -16.25 -13.38
C ASP A 239 -1.17 -16.21 -14.57
N ASP A 240 0.06 -16.70 -14.35
CA ASP A 240 1.08 -17.18 -15.30
C ASP A 240 2.52 -16.92 -14.82
N GLY A 241 2.71 -16.11 -13.78
CA GLY A 241 4.03 -15.67 -13.33
C GLY A 241 4.78 -14.76 -14.31
N SER A 242 4.29 -14.52 -15.54
CA SER A 242 5.01 -13.80 -16.59
C SER A 242 5.25 -12.34 -16.22
N SER A 243 4.28 -11.73 -15.53
CA SER A 243 4.39 -10.36 -14.99
C SER A 243 5.50 -10.20 -13.93
N ALA A 244 6.04 -11.29 -13.39
CA ALA A 244 7.20 -11.24 -12.51
C ALA A 244 8.45 -10.75 -13.26
N CYS A 245 8.59 -11.08 -14.54
CA CYS A 245 9.75 -10.71 -15.35
C CYS A 245 9.83 -9.20 -15.63
N ASP A 246 8.73 -8.47 -15.53
CA ASP A 246 8.73 -7.00 -15.63
C ASP A 246 9.52 -6.31 -14.50
N LEU A 247 9.77 -7.03 -13.41
CA LEU A 247 10.57 -6.56 -12.27
C LEU A 247 12.08 -6.76 -12.48
N PHE A 248 12.51 -7.47 -13.53
CA PHE A 248 13.91 -7.79 -13.76
C PHE A 248 14.51 -6.88 -14.85
N SER A 249 15.79 -6.55 -14.70
CA SER A 249 16.62 -6.12 -15.83
C SER A 249 16.77 -7.29 -16.83
N ALA A 250 17.16 -7.00 -18.06
CA ALA A 250 17.37 -8.05 -19.07
C ALA A 250 18.42 -9.10 -18.63
N ASP A 251 19.47 -8.65 -17.95
CA ASP A 251 20.54 -9.52 -17.45
C ASP A 251 20.07 -10.39 -16.29
N ALA A 252 19.35 -9.80 -15.34
CA ALA A 252 18.80 -10.53 -14.20
C ALA A 252 17.73 -11.53 -14.64
N ALA A 253 16.91 -11.19 -15.64
CA ALA A 253 15.91 -12.08 -16.21
C ALA A 253 16.56 -13.32 -16.85
N ARG A 254 17.68 -13.15 -17.55
CA ARG A 254 18.47 -14.27 -18.08
C ARG A 254 19.09 -15.11 -16.96
N ALA A 255 19.66 -14.48 -15.94
CA ALA A 255 20.20 -15.18 -14.78
C ALA A 255 19.13 -15.99 -14.04
N PHE A 256 17.92 -15.44 -13.90
CA PHE A 256 16.76 -16.13 -13.34
C PHE A 256 16.37 -17.35 -14.16
N ALA A 257 16.25 -17.21 -15.49
CA ALA A 257 15.96 -18.31 -16.39
C ALA A 257 16.98 -19.45 -16.27
N GLN A 258 18.27 -19.12 -16.33
CA GLN A 258 19.38 -20.07 -16.23
C GLN A 258 19.39 -20.81 -14.88
N ALA A 259 19.19 -20.10 -13.78
CA ALA A 259 19.18 -20.67 -12.44
C ALA A 259 18.03 -21.68 -12.21
N HIS A 260 16.95 -21.58 -12.98
CA HIS A 260 15.82 -22.51 -12.96
C HIS A 260 15.81 -23.48 -14.15
N GLY A 261 16.84 -23.46 -15.00
CA GLY A 261 16.95 -24.35 -16.16
C GLY A 261 15.85 -24.13 -17.21
N ALA A 262 15.36 -22.89 -17.35
CA ALA A 262 14.32 -22.54 -18.31
C ALA A 262 14.89 -21.78 -19.52
N ALA A 263 14.15 -21.80 -20.63
CA ALA A 263 14.54 -21.12 -21.87
C ALA A 263 14.59 -19.58 -21.72
N ASP A 264 13.65 -19.03 -20.95
CA ASP A 264 13.55 -17.60 -20.68
C ASP A 264 12.95 -17.34 -19.28
N CYS A 265 12.87 -16.06 -18.91
CA CYS A 265 12.35 -15.67 -17.60
C CYS A 265 10.87 -16.07 -17.42
N ALA A 266 10.05 -15.94 -18.47
CA ALA A 266 8.63 -16.25 -18.38
C ALA A 266 8.43 -17.74 -18.11
N ALA A 267 9.14 -18.62 -18.83
CA ALA A 267 9.14 -20.06 -18.60
C ALA A 267 9.62 -20.43 -17.18
N ALA A 268 10.67 -19.79 -16.68
CA ALA A 268 11.12 -19.99 -15.29
C ALA A 268 10.06 -19.54 -14.27
N ALA A 269 9.42 -18.40 -14.51
CA ALA A 269 8.40 -17.86 -13.63
C ALA A 269 7.15 -18.76 -13.61
N THR A 270 6.69 -19.23 -14.77
CA THR A 270 5.61 -20.22 -14.91
C THR A 270 5.94 -21.52 -14.19
N ALA A 271 7.17 -22.04 -14.35
CA ALA A 271 7.60 -23.27 -13.68
C ALA A 271 7.69 -23.10 -12.15
N LEU A 272 8.09 -21.92 -11.67
CA LEU A 272 8.08 -21.59 -10.25
C LEU A 272 6.64 -21.45 -9.72
N ALA A 273 5.77 -20.78 -10.48
CA ALA A 273 4.35 -20.60 -10.16
C ALA A 273 3.61 -21.95 -10.07
N GLY A 274 3.90 -22.91 -10.95
CA GLY A 274 3.35 -24.27 -10.91
C GLY A 274 3.72 -25.07 -9.67
N ARG A 275 4.73 -24.64 -8.90
CA ARG A 275 5.13 -25.25 -7.62
C ARG A 275 4.47 -24.58 -6.40
N ILE A 276 3.66 -23.55 -6.60
CA ILE A 276 2.93 -22.86 -5.53
C ILE A 276 1.65 -23.65 -5.22
N THR A 277 1.57 -24.22 -4.02
CA THR A 277 0.43 -25.04 -3.58
C THR A 277 -0.72 -24.22 -3.00
N ASP A 278 -0.44 -23.02 -2.50
CA ASP A 278 -1.45 -22.08 -2.01
C ASP A 278 -1.10 -20.66 -2.46
N ALA A 279 -1.63 -20.29 -3.62
CA ALA A 279 -1.38 -18.98 -4.23
C ALA A 279 -1.88 -17.82 -3.37
N ARG A 280 -2.92 -18.01 -2.54
CA ARG A 280 -3.44 -16.93 -1.68
C ARG A 280 -2.45 -16.65 -0.56
N ARG A 281 -1.97 -17.68 0.13
CA ARG A 281 -0.97 -17.54 1.19
C ARG A 281 0.37 -17.08 0.61
N TYR A 282 0.79 -17.63 -0.54
CA TYR A 282 2.09 -17.31 -1.15
C TYR A 282 2.26 -15.82 -1.48
N ARG A 283 1.18 -15.09 -1.79
CA ARG A 283 1.19 -13.64 -2.06
C ARG A 283 1.57 -12.77 -0.85
N SER A 284 1.54 -13.33 0.36
CA SER A 284 1.73 -12.56 1.59
C SER A 284 2.87 -13.10 2.46
N PRO A 285 4.11 -13.18 1.93
CA PRO A 285 5.25 -13.54 2.75
C PRO A 285 5.61 -12.42 3.73
N THR A 286 6.42 -12.81 4.70
CA THR A 286 7.05 -11.96 5.70
C THR A 286 8.55 -12.25 5.71
N SER A 287 9.35 -11.42 6.39
CA SER A 287 10.74 -11.73 6.73
C SER A 287 11.72 -11.83 5.55
N ALA A 288 11.65 -10.93 4.56
CA ALA A 288 12.81 -10.71 3.70
C ALA A 288 13.87 -9.93 4.48
N ALA A 289 15.11 -10.43 4.54
CA ALA A 289 16.22 -9.62 5.04
C ALA A 289 16.73 -8.71 3.93
N THR A 290 17.17 -7.51 4.28
CA THR A 290 17.76 -6.58 3.32
C THR A 290 19.08 -6.06 3.84
N THR A 291 20.09 -6.12 2.98
CA THR A 291 21.43 -5.63 3.25
C THR A 291 21.86 -4.70 2.14
N GLN A 292 22.83 -3.82 2.38
CA GLN A 292 23.40 -3.00 1.31
C GLN A 292 24.42 -3.83 0.51
N GLY A 293 24.27 -3.87 -0.81
CA GLY A 293 25.23 -4.45 -1.75
C GLY A 293 25.96 -3.37 -2.57
N PRO A 294 26.88 -3.78 -3.45
CA PRO A 294 27.70 -2.85 -4.23
C PRO A 294 26.91 -2.05 -5.28
N ARG A 295 25.80 -2.59 -5.80
CA ARG A 295 24.94 -1.92 -6.81
C ARG A 295 23.65 -1.34 -6.23
N GLY A 296 23.37 -1.61 -4.97
CA GLY A 296 22.11 -1.26 -4.32
C GLY A 296 21.70 -2.31 -3.29
N PRO A 297 20.45 -2.24 -2.79
CA PRO A 297 19.95 -3.16 -1.78
C PRO A 297 19.95 -4.62 -2.28
N VAL A 298 20.32 -5.55 -1.42
CA VAL A 298 20.23 -6.99 -1.65
C VAL A 298 19.12 -7.54 -0.76
N VAL A 299 18.13 -8.17 -1.36
CA VAL A 299 16.99 -8.77 -0.68
C VAL A 299 17.20 -10.28 -0.63
N ASP A 300 17.33 -10.82 0.59
CA ASP A 300 17.35 -12.26 0.84
C ASP A 300 15.91 -12.77 0.91
N ALA A 301 15.37 -13.10 -0.27
CA ALA A 301 14.09 -13.78 -0.40
C ALA A 301 14.21 -15.31 -0.32
N CYS A 302 15.35 -15.85 0.14
CA CYS A 302 15.49 -17.24 0.55
C CYS A 302 14.97 -17.50 1.97
N ARG A 303 14.83 -16.43 2.76
CA ARG A 303 14.35 -16.47 4.14
C ARG A 303 12.89 -16.04 4.30
N LEU A 304 12.13 -15.94 3.20
CA LEU A 304 10.72 -15.59 3.27
C LEU A 304 9.96 -16.62 4.12
N ARG A 305 9.04 -16.11 4.93
CA ARG A 305 8.15 -16.89 5.79
C ARG A 305 6.70 -16.59 5.46
N TRP A 306 5.87 -17.62 5.43
CA TRP A 306 4.43 -17.48 5.19
C TRP A 306 3.68 -17.86 6.45
N PRO A 307 3.37 -16.88 7.33
CA PRO A 307 2.64 -17.17 8.55
C PRO A 307 1.27 -17.78 8.22
N ALA A 308 0.85 -18.76 9.01
CA ALA A 308 -0.51 -19.27 8.99
C ALA A 308 -1.09 -19.28 10.40
N LEU A 309 -2.41 -19.14 10.45
CA LEU A 309 -3.17 -19.28 11.68
C LEU A 309 -3.19 -20.77 12.06
N GLY A 310 -2.78 -21.12 13.27
CA GLY A 310 -2.86 -22.50 13.78
C GLY A 310 -1.54 -23.28 13.88
N GLY A 311 -0.38 -22.64 13.71
CA GLY A 311 0.92 -23.26 13.99
C GLY A 311 1.82 -23.45 12.76
N PRO A 312 2.92 -24.20 12.90
CA PRO A 312 3.89 -24.39 11.82
C PRO A 312 3.26 -25.20 10.68
N VAL A 313 3.19 -24.58 9.51
CA VAL A 313 2.76 -25.21 8.26
C VAL A 313 3.92 -25.19 7.28
N SER A 314 3.93 -26.17 6.38
CA SER A 314 4.83 -26.17 5.22
C SER A 314 4.69 -24.86 4.44
N ALA A 315 5.77 -24.39 3.83
CA ALA A 315 5.71 -23.20 2.96
C ALA A 315 4.72 -23.43 1.80
N PRO A 316 3.94 -22.43 1.38
CA PRO A 316 2.96 -22.54 0.29
C PRO A 316 3.58 -22.68 -1.11
N GLY A 317 4.90 -22.79 -1.20
CA GLY A 317 5.64 -22.86 -2.46
C GLY A 317 7.15 -22.76 -2.23
N PRO A 318 7.93 -22.72 -3.32
CA PRO A 318 9.38 -22.61 -3.27
C PRO A 318 9.84 -21.25 -2.71
N GLN A 319 11.08 -21.19 -2.21
CA GLN A 319 11.73 -19.90 -1.95
C GLN A 319 12.11 -19.23 -3.28
N ILE A 320 12.25 -17.90 -3.26
CA ILE A 320 12.45 -17.14 -4.50
C ILE A 320 13.93 -17.02 -4.87
N GLY A 321 14.78 -16.50 -3.99
CA GLY A 321 16.19 -16.25 -4.30
C GLY A 321 16.79 -15.05 -3.56
N LEU A 322 18.05 -14.78 -3.84
CA LEU A 322 18.72 -13.52 -3.51
C LEU A 322 18.54 -12.55 -4.68
N LEU A 323 18.01 -11.36 -4.39
CA LEU A 323 17.71 -10.32 -5.38
C LEU A 323 18.64 -9.13 -5.14
N GLU A 324 19.52 -8.82 -6.09
CA GLU A 324 20.26 -7.56 -6.09
C GLU A 324 19.41 -6.52 -6.81
N LEU A 325 19.09 -5.44 -6.12
CA LEU A 325 18.25 -4.37 -6.62
C LEU A 325 19.07 -3.17 -7.08
N GLU A 326 18.59 -2.50 -8.12
CA GLU A 326 19.17 -1.26 -8.65
C GLU A 326 18.04 -0.33 -9.11
N THR A 327 18.30 0.98 -9.08
CA THR A 327 17.38 1.98 -9.63
C THR A 327 17.69 2.20 -11.11
N PRO A 328 16.75 1.94 -12.04
CA PRO A 328 17.00 2.20 -13.45
C PRO A 328 17.24 3.70 -13.73
N PRO A 329 18.05 4.05 -14.75
CA PRO A 329 18.22 5.44 -15.15
C PRO A 329 16.87 6.11 -15.49
N GLY A 330 16.56 7.22 -14.81
CA GLY A 330 15.35 8.01 -15.07
C GLY A 330 14.04 7.42 -14.52
N ALA A 331 14.10 6.35 -13.73
CA ALA A 331 12.92 5.75 -13.10
C ALA A 331 12.88 6.01 -11.58
N THR A 332 11.68 5.95 -10.99
CA THR A 332 11.49 5.86 -9.54
C THR A 332 11.25 4.41 -9.15
N GLY A 333 12.06 3.90 -8.21
CA GLY A 333 11.98 2.54 -7.68
C GLY A 333 13.03 1.57 -8.22
N TYR A 334 12.89 0.30 -7.84
CA TYR A 334 13.91 -0.72 -8.06
C TYR A 334 13.48 -1.77 -9.09
N TRP A 335 14.44 -2.22 -9.90
CA TRP A 335 14.36 -3.51 -10.57
C TRP A 335 15.32 -4.52 -9.94
N VAL A 336 15.16 -5.80 -10.25
CA VAL A 336 16.17 -6.82 -9.97
C VAL A 336 17.25 -6.70 -11.04
N ALA A 337 18.44 -6.27 -10.63
CA ALA A 337 19.62 -6.18 -11.49
C ALA A 337 20.51 -7.43 -11.41
N GLY A 338 20.39 -8.22 -10.34
CA GLY A 338 21.07 -9.50 -10.19
C GLY A 338 20.20 -10.52 -9.48
N TYR A 339 20.32 -11.80 -9.86
CA TYR A 339 19.57 -12.90 -9.28
C TYR A 339 20.46 -14.08 -8.96
N ARG A 340 20.27 -14.66 -7.77
CA ARG A 340 20.83 -15.97 -7.40
C ARG A 340 19.75 -16.84 -6.76
N ARG A 341 19.77 -18.13 -7.07
CA ARG A 341 18.87 -19.11 -6.47
C ARG A 341 19.22 -19.32 -4.99
N CYS A 342 18.22 -19.76 -4.23
CA CYS A 342 18.43 -20.55 -3.02
C CYS A 342 18.84 -21.98 -3.41
#